data_AF-A0A7W7VNU8-F1
#
_entry.id   AF-A0A7W7VNU8-F1
#
_cell.length_a   1.000
_cell.length_b   1.000
_cell.length_c   1.000
_cell.angle_alpha   90.00
_cell.angle_beta   90.00
_cell.angle_gamma   90.00
#
_symmetry.space_group_name_H-M   'P 1'
#
loop_
_entity.id
_entity.type
_entity.pdbx_description
1 polymer ?
#
loop_
_entity_poly.entity_id
_entity_poly.type
_entity_poly.pdbx_seq_one_letter_code
_entity_poly.pdbx_strand_id
1 'polypeptide(L)'
;MSILEERYRRLLALYPAEHRARHGEEMLGVMLARAGRERRHPDPRDALDLVKGALLIRARHALGPGSGGSWRDALNVAAIVAPLHLLVLEMSTWAMALWVLDGTQPLFYAVTPLVFALPRLLIVWLALRGLRWAAAACAWTLVAASTTLSVVLLDMNAYPIAPLELAFYALPGVIVALLLTLVPDPAAGAELIGRRPLLRWTAVSVLTMNGVSILEHFLAPEYSLGSLALTTLVCMACGAASRTPVGRRAVALLVPLLLVVYGGVPWFGTPHDEWLPVLVQVLVGATAFVVARRGFRPYGSGTVSSPEPLA
;
A
#
# COMPACT_ATOMS: atom_id res chain seq x y z
N MET A 1 42.26 -14.82 -3.23
CA MET A 1 41.28 -14.34 -2.24
C MET A 1 40.90 -15.48 -1.33
N SER A 2 40.76 -15.23 -0.03
CA SER A 2 40.35 -16.28 0.92
C SER A 2 38.83 -16.46 0.88
N ILE A 3 38.33 -17.66 1.20
CA ILE A 3 36.88 -17.95 1.28
C ILE A 3 36.18 -16.99 2.28
N LEU A 4 36.89 -16.59 3.33
CA LEU A 4 36.39 -15.66 4.35
C LEU A 4 36.19 -14.25 3.78
N GLU A 5 37.14 -13.76 2.98
CA GLU A 5 37.06 -12.46 2.32
C GLU A 5 35.84 -12.37 1.39
N GLU A 6 35.61 -13.40 0.58
CA GLU A 6 34.45 -13.49 -0.32
C GLU A 6 33.13 -13.36 0.45
N ARG A 7 33.03 -14.03 1.61
CA ARG A 7 31.85 -14.00 2.48
C ARG A 7 31.63 -12.62 3.09
N TYR A 8 32.69 -11.95 3.56
CA TYR A 8 32.59 -10.57 4.04
C TYR A 8 32.22 -9.59 2.93
N ARG A 9 32.74 -9.74 1.70
CA ARG A 9 32.34 -8.93 0.54
C ARG A 9 30.85 -9.09 0.21
N ARG A 10 30.30 -10.32 0.31
CA ARG A 10 28.84 -10.55 0.17
C ARG A 10 28.03 -9.85 1.26
N LEU A 11 28.49 -9.86 2.51
CA LEU A 11 27.82 -9.13 3.59
C LEU A 11 27.90 -7.61 3.37
N LEU A 12 29.06 -7.09 2.95
CA LEU A 12 29.24 -5.68 2.62
C LEU A 12 28.39 -5.23 1.42
N ALA A 13 27.96 -6.14 0.55
CA ALA A 13 27.00 -5.81 -0.53
C ALA A 13 25.65 -5.31 0.02
N LEU A 14 25.33 -5.58 1.29
CA LEU A 14 24.17 -5.00 1.97
C LEU A 14 24.30 -3.48 2.17
N TYR A 15 25.51 -2.91 2.23
CA TYR A 15 25.69 -1.46 2.36
C TYR A 15 25.34 -0.73 1.06
N PRO A 16 24.79 0.52 1.13
CA PRO A 16 24.57 1.37 -0.03
C PRO A 16 25.84 1.49 -0.89
N ALA A 17 25.70 1.49 -2.22
CA ALA A 17 26.82 1.46 -3.16
C ALA A 17 27.85 2.57 -2.89
N GLU A 18 27.36 3.78 -2.59
CA GLU A 18 28.20 4.94 -2.30
C GLU A 18 29.00 4.79 -0.98
N HIS A 19 28.39 4.24 0.07
CA HIS A 19 29.08 3.98 1.32
C HIS A 19 30.12 2.87 1.16
N ARG A 20 29.78 1.84 0.38
CA ARG A 20 30.69 0.74 0.04
C ARG A 20 31.89 1.24 -0.77
N ALA A 21 31.68 2.16 -1.71
CA ALA A 21 32.75 2.74 -2.51
C ALA A 21 33.74 3.56 -1.66
N ARG A 22 33.27 4.22 -0.59
CA ARG A 22 34.12 5.01 0.30
C ARG A 22 34.80 4.21 1.41
N HIS A 23 34.09 3.29 2.05
CA HIS A 23 34.56 2.62 3.28
C HIS A 23 34.65 1.10 3.17
N GLY A 24 34.27 0.51 2.04
CA GLY A 24 34.16 -0.95 1.91
C GLY A 24 35.48 -1.70 2.12
N GLU A 25 36.58 -1.20 1.53
CA GLU A 25 37.90 -1.83 1.67
C GLU A 25 38.49 -1.64 3.08
N GLU A 26 38.22 -0.49 3.73
CA GLU A 26 38.61 -0.24 5.12
C GLU A 26 37.87 -1.19 6.08
N MET A 27 36.55 -1.30 5.94
CA MET A 27 35.73 -2.21 6.74
C MET A 27 36.14 -3.67 6.54
N LEU A 28 36.45 -4.07 5.30
CA LEU A 28 36.94 -5.41 4.98
C LEU A 28 38.30 -5.69 5.66
N GLY A 29 39.22 -4.73 5.60
CA GLY A 29 40.53 -4.82 6.26
C GLY A 29 40.42 -5.02 7.77
N VAL A 30 39.56 -4.24 8.44
CA VAL A 30 39.32 -4.36 9.89
C VAL A 30 38.76 -5.74 10.25
N MET A 31 37.80 -6.25 9.47
CA MET A 31 37.21 -7.57 9.73
C MET A 31 38.20 -8.73 9.50
N LEU A 32 39.03 -8.65 8.45
CA LEU A 32 40.06 -9.66 8.19
C LEU A 32 41.17 -9.64 9.24
N ALA A 33 41.57 -8.46 9.73
CA ALA A 33 42.54 -8.33 10.81
C ALA A 33 42.03 -8.96 12.13
N ARG A 34 40.72 -8.82 12.40
CA ARG A 34 40.09 -9.36 13.62
C ARG A 34 39.87 -10.88 13.59
N ALA A 35 39.60 -11.45 12.42
CA ALA A 35 39.21 -12.86 12.30
C ALA A 35 40.36 -13.87 12.51
N GLY A 36 41.62 -13.46 12.38
CA GLY A 36 42.80 -14.33 12.48
C GLY A 36 43.01 -15.23 11.24
N ARG A 37 44.25 -15.72 11.04
CA ARG A 37 44.69 -16.38 9.79
C ARG A 37 44.03 -17.73 9.45
N GLU A 38 43.32 -18.37 10.39
CA GLU A 38 42.83 -19.76 10.24
C GLU A 38 41.31 -19.89 10.05
N ARG A 39 40.53 -18.81 10.25
CA ARG A 39 39.05 -18.89 10.16
C ARG A 39 38.57 -18.92 8.70
N ARG A 40 37.62 -19.82 8.41
CA ARG A 40 36.97 -19.96 7.08
C ARG A 40 35.57 -19.33 7.02
N HIS A 41 34.99 -18.99 8.16
CA HIS A 41 33.63 -18.45 8.28
C HIS A 41 33.62 -17.14 9.09
N PRO A 42 32.76 -16.16 8.73
CA PRO A 42 32.55 -14.97 9.54
C PRO A 42 32.07 -15.34 10.94
N ASP A 43 32.48 -14.55 11.93
CA ASP A 43 31.89 -14.66 13.26
C ASP A 43 30.40 -14.26 13.17
N PRO A 44 29.45 -15.03 13.74
CA PRO A 44 28.03 -14.69 13.70
C PRO A 44 27.75 -13.30 14.27
N ARG A 45 28.52 -12.84 15.26
CA ARG A 45 28.38 -11.51 15.85
C ARG A 45 28.81 -10.42 14.88
N ASP A 46 29.97 -10.59 14.25
CA ASP A 46 30.46 -9.65 13.23
C ASP A 46 29.49 -9.57 12.02
N ALA A 47 28.91 -10.70 11.61
CA ALA A 47 27.91 -10.74 10.56
C ALA A 47 26.61 -10.01 10.95
N LEU A 48 26.11 -10.20 12.17
CA LEU A 48 24.94 -9.49 12.68
C LEU A 48 25.18 -7.98 12.81
N ASP A 49 26.35 -7.58 13.30
CA ASP A 49 26.72 -6.17 13.43
C ASP A 49 26.80 -5.50 12.05
N LEU A 50 27.34 -6.18 11.03
CA LEU A 50 27.32 -5.69 9.65
C LEU A 50 25.91 -5.52 9.09
N VAL A 51 25.04 -6.52 9.28
CA VAL A 51 23.65 -6.46 8.81
C VAL A 51 22.93 -5.30 9.51
N LYS A 52 23.07 -5.18 10.82
CA LYS A 52 22.47 -4.10 11.61
C LYS A 52 23.01 -2.72 11.18
N GLY A 53 24.31 -2.59 10.96
CA GLY A 53 24.94 -1.36 10.47
C GLY A 53 24.46 -0.97 9.07
N ALA A 54 24.40 -1.92 8.14
CA ALA A 54 23.87 -1.70 6.80
C ALA A 54 22.41 -1.24 6.82
N LEU A 55 21.57 -1.89 7.64
CA LEU A 55 20.17 -1.51 7.84
C LEU A 55 20.04 -0.13 8.45
N LEU A 56 20.85 0.20 9.46
CA LEU A 56 20.83 1.51 10.12
C LEU A 56 21.24 2.64 9.17
N ILE A 57 22.27 2.44 8.35
CA ILE A 57 22.68 3.42 7.34
C ILE A 57 21.59 3.60 6.29
N ARG A 58 20.98 2.51 5.81
CA ARG A 58 19.83 2.59 4.90
C ARG A 58 18.64 3.30 5.53
N ALA A 59 18.35 3.04 6.79
CA ALA A 59 17.29 3.72 7.54
C ALA A 59 17.59 5.21 7.70
N ARG A 60 18.83 5.59 8.05
CA ARG A 60 19.25 7.00 8.10
C ARG A 60 19.18 7.69 6.75
N HIS A 61 19.54 7.00 5.67
CA HIS A 61 19.43 7.58 4.33
C HIS A 61 17.96 7.70 3.89
N ALA A 62 17.10 6.76 4.33
CA ALA A 62 15.68 6.81 4.09
C ALA A 62 15.00 7.91 4.91
N LEU A 63 15.37 8.11 6.19
CA LEU A 63 14.69 8.95 7.20
C LEU A 63 15.46 10.25 7.55
N GLY A 64 16.61 10.50 6.94
CA GLY A 64 17.48 11.63 7.28
C GLY A 64 16.93 13.00 6.87
N PRO A 65 17.54 14.11 7.33
CA PRO A 65 17.04 15.46 7.08
C PRO A 65 16.84 15.81 5.60
N GLY A 66 17.71 15.27 4.72
CA GLY A 66 17.60 15.44 3.26
C GLY A 66 16.45 14.66 2.60
N SER A 67 15.80 13.73 3.31
CA SER A 67 14.64 12.99 2.80
C SER A 67 13.29 13.59 3.21
N GLY A 68 13.28 14.61 4.06
CA GLY A 68 12.05 15.20 4.61
C GLY A 68 11.04 15.64 3.53
N GLY A 69 11.51 16.34 2.49
CA GLY A 69 10.65 16.75 1.36
C GLY A 69 10.02 15.56 0.66
N SER A 70 10.81 14.53 0.37
CA SER A 70 10.33 13.33 -0.32
C SER A 70 9.42 12.42 0.52
N TRP A 71 9.49 12.48 1.86
CA TRP A 71 8.49 11.85 2.75
C TRP A 71 7.21 12.66 2.81
N ARG A 72 7.29 13.99 2.78
CA ARG A 72 6.14 14.87 2.70
C ARG A 72 5.35 14.63 1.41
N ASP A 73 6.04 14.55 0.27
CA ASP A 73 5.44 14.22 -1.02
C ASP A 73 4.80 12.83 -1.00
N ALA A 74 5.48 11.86 -0.40
CA ALA A 74 4.98 10.50 -0.28
C ALA A 74 3.72 10.43 0.61
N LEU A 75 3.69 11.21 1.70
CA LEU A 75 2.52 11.34 2.57
C LEU A 75 1.36 12.01 1.84
N ASN A 76 1.62 13.06 1.06
CA ASN A 76 0.62 13.69 0.20
C ASN A 76 0.01 12.69 -0.80
N VAL A 77 0.85 11.89 -1.46
CA VAL A 77 0.41 10.82 -2.37
C VAL A 77 -0.38 9.74 -1.64
N ALA A 78 0.09 9.27 -0.49
CA ALA A 78 -0.62 8.24 0.29
C ALA A 78 -1.99 8.74 0.77
N ALA A 79 -2.07 10.00 1.22
CA ALA A 79 -3.30 10.61 1.72
C ALA A 79 -4.39 10.77 0.66
N ILE A 80 -4.05 10.84 -0.63
CA ILE A 80 -5.03 10.85 -1.71
C ILE A 80 -5.33 9.45 -2.26
N VAL A 81 -4.32 8.58 -2.35
CA VAL A 81 -4.47 7.22 -2.89
C VAL A 81 -5.27 6.34 -1.93
N ALA A 82 -5.07 6.47 -0.61
CA ALA A 82 -5.78 5.68 0.39
C ALA A 82 -7.31 5.82 0.35
N PRO A 83 -7.91 7.04 0.41
CA PRO A 83 -9.37 7.19 0.30
C PRO A 83 -9.90 6.80 -1.09
N LEU A 84 -9.14 7.04 -2.17
CA LEU A 84 -9.50 6.55 -3.51
C LEU A 84 -9.55 5.03 -3.57
N HIS A 85 -8.62 4.37 -2.88
CA HIS A 85 -8.60 2.93 -2.80
C HIS A 85 -9.86 2.40 -2.12
N LEU A 86 -10.22 2.93 -0.94
CA LEU A 86 -11.46 2.56 -0.25
C LEU A 86 -12.71 2.89 -1.07
N LEU A 87 -12.70 4.00 -1.82
CA LEU A 87 -13.79 4.34 -2.73
C LEU A 87 -13.94 3.29 -3.84
N VAL A 88 -12.85 2.79 -4.41
CA VAL A 88 -12.89 1.74 -5.44
C VAL A 88 -13.49 0.46 -4.88
N LEU A 89 -13.12 0.06 -3.66
CA LEU A 89 -13.68 -1.11 -2.99
C LEU A 89 -15.19 -0.97 -2.76
N GLU A 90 -15.63 0.21 -2.32
CA GLU A 90 -17.06 0.45 -2.14
C GLU A 90 -17.80 0.41 -3.48
N MET A 91 -17.22 1.07 -4.50
CA MET A 91 -17.81 1.14 -5.83
C MET A 91 -17.83 -0.21 -6.56
N SER A 92 -17.01 -1.19 -6.16
CA SER A 92 -17.07 -2.54 -6.74
C SER A 92 -18.29 -3.35 -6.30
N THR A 93 -18.93 -2.98 -5.20
CA THR A 93 -20.15 -3.66 -4.72
C THR A 93 -21.40 -3.31 -5.54
N TRP A 94 -21.33 -2.28 -6.39
CA TRP A 94 -22.46 -1.84 -7.21
C TRP A 94 -22.86 -2.84 -8.29
N ALA A 95 -21.93 -3.64 -8.81
CA ALA A 95 -22.27 -4.71 -9.72
C ALA A 95 -23.30 -5.64 -9.09
N MET A 96 -23.12 -6.04 -7.82
CA MET A 96 -24.11 -6.87 -7.10
C MET A 96 -25.48 -6.20 -7.00
N ALA A 97 -25.53 -4.88 -6.78
CA ALA A 97 -26.79 -4.16 -6.64
C ALA A 97 -27.66 -4.24 -7.89
N LEU A 98 -27.05 -4.23 -9.08
CA LEU A 98 -27.78 -4.34 -10.35
C LEU A 98 -28.38 -5.73 -10.58
N TRP A 99 -27.80 -6.77 -9.97
CA TRP A 99 -28.28 -8.15 -10.12
C TRP A 99 -29.42 -8.50 -9.16
N VAL A 100 -29.47 -7.88 -7.97
CA VAL A 100 -30.56 -8.12 -7.00
C VAL A 100 -31.84 -7.34 -7.36
N LEU A 101 -31.82 -6.56 -8.43
CA LEU A 101 -33.02 -5.91 -8.97
C LEU A 101 -34.09 -6.92 -9.44
N ASP A 102 -33.73 -8.20 -9.62
CA ASP A 102 -34.63 -9.29 -10.00
C ASP A 102 -35.34 -9.97 -8.79
N GLY A 103 -35.14 -9.48 -7.56
CA GLY A 103 -35.61 -10.11 -6.31
C GLY A 103 -36.49 -9.24 -5.40
N THR A 104 -36.70 -9.69 -4.16
CA THR A 104 -37.64 -9.12 -3.17
C THR A 104 -37.16 -7.85 -2.44
N GLN A 105 -35.90 -7.42 -2.61
CA GLN A 105 -35.35 -6.22 -1.93
C GLN A 105 -34.46 -5.30 -2.81
N PRO A 106 -34.90 -4.91 -4.02
CA PRO A 106 -34.08 -4.15 -4.97
C PRO A 106 -33.58 -2.81 -4.41
N LEU A 107 -34.40 -2.13 -3.60
CA LEU A 107 -34.06 -0.85 -3.01
C LEU A 107 -32.95 -0.95 -1.96
N PHE A 108 -32.94 -2.00 -1.13
CA PHE A 108 -31.91 -2.16 -0.09
C PHE A 108 -30.52 -2.29 -0.71
N TYR A 109 -30.39 -3.14 -1.74
CA TYR A 109 -29.12 -3.36 -2.41
C TYR A 109 -28.68 -2.19 -3.30
N ALA A 110 -29.58 -1.38 -3.82
CA ALA A 110 -29.23 -0.17 -4.57
C ALA A 110 -28.85 1.01 -3.65
N VAL A 111 -29.55 1.19 -2.53
CA VAL A 111 -29.34 2.32 -1.61
C VAL A 111 -28.13 2.11 -0.72
N THR A 112 -27.86 0.88 -0.27
CA THR A 112 -26.77 0.59 0.67
C THR A 112 -25.40 1.02 0.13
N PRO A 113 -24.97 0.61 -1.09
CA PRO A 113 -23.71 1.06 -1.68
C PRO A 113 -23.65 2.59 -1.83
N LEU A 114 -24.76 3.25 -2.13
CA LEU A 114 -24.82 4.70 -2.26
C LEU A 114 -24.57 5.40 -0.93
N VAL A 115 -25.23 4.94 0.14
CA VAL A 115 -25.06 5.48 1.50
C VAL A 115 -23.60 5.41 1.94
N PHE A 116 -22.89 4.34 1.58
CA PHE A 116 -21.48 4.18 1.94
C PHE A 116 -20.49 4.83 0.96
N ALA A 117 -20.83 4.93 -0.32
CA ALA A 117 -19.96 5.49 -1.35
C ALA A 117 -19.98 7.02 -1.35
N LEU A 118 -21.12 7.67 -1.09
CA LEU A 118 -21.24 9.13 -1.09
C LEU A 118 -20.32 9.82 -0.08
N PRO A 119 -20.23 9.40 1.19
CA PRO A 119 -19.29 9.99 2.14
C PRO A 119 -17.82 9.83 1.70
N ARG A 120 -17.46 8.68 1.12
CA ARG A 120 -16.10 8.44 0.60
C ARG A 120 -15.78 9.31 -0.61
N LEU A 121 -16.76 9.49 -1.51
CA LEU A 121 -16.64 10.40 -2.65
C LEU A 121 -16.45 11.84 -2.17
N LEU A 122 -17.19 12.27 -1.14
CA LEU A 122 -17.04 13.57 -0.51
C LEU A 122 -15.63 13.74 0.09
N ILE A 123 -15.12 12.76 0.82
CA ILE A 123 -13.75 12.77 1.38
C ILE A 123 -12.72 12.95 0.27
N VAL A 124 -12.80 12.15 -0.79
CA VAL A 124 -11.90 12.26 -1.96
C VAL A 124 -12.00 13.63 -2.60
N TRP A 125 -13.21 14.13 -2.82
CA TRP A 125 -13.45 15.44 -3.42
C TRP A 125 -12.86 16.58 -2.57
N LEU A 126 -13.06 16.56 -1.26
CA LEU A 126 -12.47 17.52 -0.32
C LEU A 126 -10.94 17.46 -0.33
N ALA A 127 -10.37 16.25 -0.34
CA ALA A 127 -8.92 16.04 -0.43
C ALA A 127 -8.34 16.59 -1.74
N LEU A 128 -9.01 16.35 -2.88
CA LEU A 128 -8.60 16.90 -4.19
C LEU A 128 -8.71 18.43 -4.27
N ARG A 129 -9.57 19.03 -3.44
CA ARG A 129 -9.72 20.50 -3.33
C ARG A 129 -8.72 21.13 -2.35
N GLY A 130 -7.88 20.34 -1.69
CA GLY A 130 -6.95 20.84 -0.66
C GLY A 130 -7.62 21.17 0.67
N LEU A 131 -8.90 20.83 0.85
CA LEU A 131 -9.66 21.07 2.08
C LEU A 131 -9.38 19.99 3.13
N ARG A 132 -8.12 19.86 3.53
CA ARG A 132 -7.61 18.72 4.32
C ARG A 132 -8.35 18.51 5.65
N TRP A 133 -8.66 19.60 6.36
CA TRP A 133 -9.34 19.50 7.66
C TRP A 133 -10.79 19.04 7.52
N ALA A 134 -11.49 19.50 6.47
CA ALA A 134 -12.83 19.01 6.16
C ALA A 134 -12.79 17.53 5.76
N ALA A 135 -11.83 17.13 4.91
CA ALA A 135 -11.66 15.74 4.51
C ALA A 135 -11.35 14.82 5.70
N ALA A 136 -10.45 15.25 6.59
CA ALA A 136 -10.09 14.52 7.81
C ALA A 136 -11.27 14.42 8.80
N ALA A 137 -12.00 15.52 9.02
CA ALA A 137 -13.20 15.52 9.86
C ALA A 137 -14.25 14.56 9.31
N CYS A 138 -14.56 14.65 8.01
CA CYS A 138 -15.49 13.72 7.36
C CYS A 138 -15.02 12.25 7.47
N ALA A 139 -13.72 11.98 7.34
CA ALA A 139 -13.17 10.64 7.48
C ALA A 139 -13.33 10.11 8.92
N TRP A 140 -13.01 10.91 9.94
CA TRP A 140 -13.23 10.53 11.34
C TRP A 140 -14.71 10.31 11.68
N THR A 141 -15.59 11.19 11.18
CA THR A 141 -17.04 11.02 11.35
C THR A 141 -17.53 9.74 10.68
N LEU A 142 -17.06 9.43 9.48
CA LEU A 142 -17.43 8.20 8.77
C LEU A 142 -16.96 6.95 9.52
N VAL A 143 -15.73 6.96 10.05
CA VAL A 143 -15.22 5.87 10.89
C VAL A 143 -16.13 5.66 12.09
N ALA A 144 -16.37 6.70 12.89
CA ALA A 144 -17.22 6.62 14.06
C ALA A 144 -18.63 6.13 13.72
N ALA A 145 -19.26 6.71 12.69
CA ALA A 145 -20.60 6.33 12.24
C ALA A 145 -20.66 4.87 11.76
N SER A 146 -19.69 4.42 10.98
CA SER A 146 -19.64 3.04 10.47
C SER A 146 -19.44 2.03 11.59
N THR A 147 -18.55 2.31 12.55
CA THR A 147 -18.34 1.45 13.72
C THR A 147 -19.58 1.37 14.60
N THR A 148 -20.24 2.51 14.87
CA THR A 148 -21.50 2.52 15.65
C THR A 148 -22.60 1.76 14.91
N LEU A 149 -22.75 1.97 13.60
CA LEU A 149 -23.72 1.26 12.79
C LEU A 149 -23.47 -0.25 12.80
N SER A 150 -22.20 -0.69 12.67
CA SER A 150 -21.84 -2.10 12.79
C SER A 150 -22.28 -2.67 14.14
N VAL A 151 -21.94 -2.01 15.26
CA VAL A 151 -22.34 -2.48 16.60
C VAL A 151 -23.86 -2.63 16.71
N VAL A 152 -24.64 -1.64 16.24
CA VAL A 152 -26.10 -1.68 16.28
C VAL A 152 -26.66 -2.81 15.41
N LEU A 153 -26.19 -2.94 14.17
CA LEU A 153 -26.68 -3.99 13.26
C LEU A 153 -26.36 -5.39 13.78
N LEU A 154 -25.23 -5.58 14.46
CA LEU A 154 -24.82 -6.88 14.97
C LEU A 154 -25.60 -7.27 16.22
N ASP A 155 -25.83 -6.31 17.12
CA ASP A 155 -26.67 -6.50 18.31
C ASP A 155 -28.10 -6.91 17.91
N MET A 156 -28.67 -6.25 16.89
CA MET A 156 -29.98 -6.57 16.35
C MET A 156 -30.07 -7.98 15.73
N ASN A 157 -28.97 -8.55 15.26
CA ASN A 157 -28.92 -9.88 14.66
C ASN A 157 -28.41 -10.98 15.62
N ALA A 158 -28.21 -10.66 16.91
CA ALA A 158 -27.68 -11.59 17.92
C ALA A 158 -26.35 -12.26 17.54
N TYR A 159 -25.53 -11.59 16.72
CA TYR A 159 -24.19 -12.07 16.35
C TYR A 159 -23.14 -11.46 17.28
N PRO A 160 -22.53 -12.24 18.20
CA PRO A 160 -21.47 -11.74 19.04
C PRO A 160 -20.20 -11.52 18.20
N ILE A 161 -19.86 -10.26 17.94
CA ILE A 161 -18.59 -9.89 17.30
C ILE A 161 -17.54 -9.63 18.38
N ALA A 162 -16.37 -10.24 18.21
CA ALA A 162 -15.25 -9.97 19.09
C ALA A 162 -14.81 -8.50 18.91
N PRO A 163 -14.51 -7.74 19.99
CA PRO A 163 -14.05 -6.35 19.89
C PRO A 163 -12.86 -6.16 18.93
N LEU A 164 -12.01 -7.20 18.80
CA LEU A 164 -10.89 -7.22 17.88
C LEU A 164 -11.32 -7.17 16.40
N GLU A 165 -12.37 -7.90 16.02
CA GLU A 165 -12.91 -7.89 14.66
C GLU A 165 -13.47 -6.50 14.32
N LEU A 166 -14.24 -5.91 15.24
CA LEU A 166 -14.74 -4.55 15.07
C LEU A 166 -13.59 -3.53 14.89
N ALA A 167 -12.50 -3.70 15.65
CA ALA A 167 -11.31 -2.88 15.50
C ALA A 167 -10.68 -3.04 14.12
N PHE A 168 -10.58 -4.27 13.60
CA PHE A 168 -10.08 -4.54 12.25
C PHE A 168 -10.96 -3.93 11.15
N TYR A 169 -12.30 -3.96 11.31
CA TYR A 169 -13.22 -3.30 10.38
C TYR A 169 -13.05 -1.78 10.34
N ALA A 170 -12.82 -1.14 11.49
CA ALA A 170 -12.62 0.31 11.58
C ALA A 170 -11.23 0.76 11.07
N LEU A 171 -10.23 -0.12 11.13
CA LEU A 171 -8.82 0.22 10.95
C LEU A 171 -8.49 0.86 9.57
N PRO A 172 -9.04 0.41 8.42
CA PRO A 172 -8.79 1.06 7.14
C PRO A 172 -9.22 2.53 7.12
N GLY A 173 -10.39 2.81 7.68
CA GLY A 173 -10.92 4.18 7.78
C GLY A 173 -10.09 5.04 8.74
N VAL A 174 -9.64 4.46 9.87
CA VAL A 174 -8.72 5.14 10.81
C VAL A 174 -7.41 5.51 10.12
N ILE A 175 -6.82 4.60 9.34
CA ILE A 175 -5.59 4.90 8.58
C ILE A 175 -5.82 6.05 7.61
N VAL A 176 -6.91 6.05 6.85
CA VAL A 176 -7.26 7.16 5.94
C VAL A 176 -7.41 8.48 6.69
N ALA A 177 -8.14 8.48 7.81
CA ALA A 177 -8.35 9.67 8.63
C ALA A 177 -7.02 10.20 9.20
N LEU A 178 -6.14 9.32 9.67
CA LEU A 178 -4.80 9.67 10.14
C LEU A 178 -3.93 10.26 9.03
N LEU A 179 -3.88 9.62 7.85
CA LEU A 179 -3.14 10.15 6.71
C LEU A 179 -3.62 11.55 6.33
N LEU A 180 -4.94 11.77 6.26
CA LEU A 180 -5.54 13.08 5.96
C LEU A 180 -5.34 14.12 7.09
N THR A 181 -5.16 13.68 8.33
CA THR A 181 -4.88 14.58 9.47
C THR A 181 -3.41 15.02 9.47
N LEU A 182 -2.49 14.10 9.17
CA LEU A 182 -1.05 14.33 9.21
C LEU A 182 -0.52 15.01 7.94
N VAL A 183 -1.23 14.88 6.82
CA VAL A 183 -0.81 15.44 5.54
C VAL A 183 -0.87 16.97 5.55
N PRO A 184 0.16 17.66 5.03
CA PRO A 184 0.13 19.12 4.89
C PRO A 184 -0.71 19.58 3.70
N ASP A 185 -0.63 18.89 2.56
CA ASP A 185 -1.39 19.24 1.36
C ASP A 185 -1.72 17.99 0.51
N PRO A 186 -2.93 17.41 0.64
CA PRO A 186 -3.31 16.23 -0.13
C PRO A 186 -3.48 16.53 -1.64
N ALA A 187 -3.78 17.79 -2.02
CA ALA A 187 -3.95 18.16 -3.42
C ALA A 187 -2.60 18.13 -4.17
N ALA A 188 -1.51 18.52 -3.51
CA ALA A 188 -0.15 18.36 -4.04
C ALA A 188 0.16 16.90 -4.40
N GLY A 189 -0.36 15.93 -3.62
CA GLY A 189 -0.22 14.50 -3.92
C GLY A 189 -0.89 14.11 -5.24
N ALA A 190 -2.09 14.64 -5.51
CA ALA A 190 -2.80 14.43 -6.76
C ALA A 190 -2.12 15.11 -7.96
N GLU A 191 -1.46 16.24 -7.73
CA GLU A 191 -0.69 16.96 -8.75
C GLU A 191 0.60 16.24 -9.11
N LEU A 192 1.30 15.67 -8.13
CA LEU A 192 2.49 14.83 -8.34
C LEU A 192 2.21 13.61 -9.23
N ILE A 193 1.03 12.98 -9.08
CA ILE A 193 0.60 11.85 -9.91
C ILE A 193 0.01 12.34 -11.25
N GLY A 194 -0.56 13.53 -11.25
CA GLY A 194 -1.43 14.05 -12.30
C GLY A 194 -2.89 13.64 -12.05
N ARG A 195 -3.77 14.64 -11.90
CA ARG A 195 -5.20 14.44 -11.61
C ARG A 195 -5.91 13.59 -12.66
N ARG A 196 -5.62 13.81 -13.95
CA ARG A 196 -6.23 13.05 -15.06
C ARG A 196 -5.80 11.58 -15.05
N PRO A 197 -4.50 11.23 -14.99
CA PRO A 197 -4.06 9.86 -14.77
C PRO A 197 -4.72 9.21 -13.55
N LEU A 198 -4.75 9.91 -12.42
CA LEU A 198 -5.34 9.40 -11.18
C LEU A 198 -6.81 9.02 -11.37
N LEU A 199 -7.63 9.93 -11.91
CA LEU A 199 -9.05 9.67 -12.17
C LEU A 199 -9.28 8.55 -13.19
N ARG A 200 -8.46 8.48 -14.25
CA ARG A 200 -8.52 7.38 -15.24
C ARG A 200 -8.22 6.03 -14.59
N TRP A 201 -7.18 5.96 -13.77
CA TRP A 201 -6.84 4.75 -13.02
C TRP A 201 -7.94 4.36 -12.04
N THR A 202 -8.53 5.30 -11.31
CA THR A 202 -9.68 5.04 -10.44
C THR A 202 -10.86 4.47 -11.24
N ALA A 203 -11.22 5.10 -12.36
CA ALA A 203 -12.34 4.64 -13.20
C ALA A 203 -12.08 3.24 -13.79
N VAL A 204 -10.87 3.00 -14.31
CA VAL A 204 -10.48 1.68 -14.84
C VAL A 204 -10.54 0.62 -13.74
N SER A 205 -10.04 0.92 -12.55
CA SER A 205 -10.12 -0.01 -11.41
C SER A 205 -11.57 -0.33 -11.03
N VAL A 206 -12.45 0.67 -10.92
CA VAL A 206 -13.87 0.46 -10.64
C VAL A 206 -14.53 -0.42 -11.70
N LEU A 207 -14.32 -0.11 -13.00
CA LEU A 207 -14.86 -0.89 -14.11
C LEU A 207 -14.33 -2.33 -14.11
N THR A 208 -13.04 -2.50 -13.84
CA THR A 208 -12.40 -3.82 -13.80
C THR A 208 -12.97 -4.65 -12.65
N MET A 209 -13.11 -4.06 -11.46
CA MET A 209 -13.68 -4.76 -10.31
C MET A 209 -15.13 -5.16 -10.54
N ASN A 210 -15.95 -4.24 -11.05
CA ASN A 210 -17.34 -4.56 -11.38
C ASN A 210 -17.41 -5.66 -12.47
N GLY A 211 -16.59 -5.57 -13.52
CA GLY A 211 -16.53 -6.59 -14.56
C GLY A 211 -16.10 -7.97 -14.03
N VAL A 212 -15.16 -8.01 -13.10
CA VAL A 212 -14.73 -9.26 -12.43
C VAL A 212 -15.83 -9.81 -11.54
N SER A 213 -16.51 -8.97 -10.76
CA SER A 213 -17.65 -9.39 -9.93
C SER A 213 -18.79 -9.98 -10.79
N ILE A 214 -19.03 -9.41 -11.97
CA ILE A 214 -19.99 -9.95 -12.94
C ILE A 214 -19.51 -11.31 -13.45
N LEU A 215 -18.25 -11.43 -13.84
CA LEU A 215 -17.68 -12.66 -14.37
C LEU A 215 -17.69 -13.80 -13.33
N GLU A 216 -17.33 -13.49 -12.10
CA GLU A 216 -17.34 -14.39 -10.95
C GLU A 216 -18.74 -14.99 -10.74
N HIS A 217 -19.76 -14.13 -10.78
CA HIS A 217 -21.16 -14.56 -10.66
C HIS A 217 -21.57 -15.57 -11.75
N PHE A 218 -21.15 -15.35 -13.01
CA PHE A 218 -21.57 -16.20 -14.13
C PHE A 218 -20.74 -17.46 -14.34
N LEU A 219 -19.43 -17.42 -14.08
CA LEU A 219 -18.53 -18.53 -14.45
C LEU A 219 -18.19 -19.45 -13.28
N ALA A 220 -18.18 -18.92 -12.06
CA ALA A 220 -17.42 -19.53 -10.97
C ALA A 220 -17.82 -18.95 -9.60
N PRO A 221 -19.07 -19.15 -9.14
CA PRO A 221 -19.53 -18.61 -7.84
C PRO A 221 -18.74 -19.16 -6.65
N GLU A 222 -17.99 -20.26 -6.84
CA GLU A 222 -17.14 -20.86 -5.82
C GLU A 222 -15.73 -20.21 -5.73
N TYR A 223 -15.34 -19.35 -6.67
CA TYR A 223 -13.99 -18.78 -6.73
C TYR A 223 -14.00 -17.26 -6.53
N SER A 224 -13.27 -16.76 -5.52
CA SER A 224 -13.14 -15.31 -5.24
C SER A 224 -12.22 -14.57 -6.22
N LEU A 225 -12.63 -14.46 -7.49
CA LEU A 225 -11.87 -13.76 -8.55
C LEU A 225 -11.72 -12.26 -8.25
N GLY A 226 -12.69 -11.64 -7.55
CA GLY A 226 -12.63 -10.24 -7.14
C GLY A 226 -11.38 -9.92 -6.33
N SER A 227 -11.01 -10.80 -5.38
CA SER A 227 -9.82 -10.62 -4.55
C SER A 227 -8.52 -10.65 -5.39
N LEU A 228 -8.43 -11.55 -6.37
CA LEU A 228 -7.29 -11.67 -7.27
C LEU A 228 -7.12 -10.43 -8.16
N ALA A 229 -8.20 -9.98 -8.78
CA ALA A 229 -8.15 -8.83 -9.68
C ALA A 229 -7.77 -7.55 -8.93
N LEU A 230 -8.32 -7.37 -7.73
CA LEU A 230 -8.03 -6.23 -6.87
C LEU A 230 -6.58 -6.24 -6.40
N THR A 231 -6.08 -7.38 -5.92
CA THR A 231 -4.67 -7.54 -5.56
C THR A 231 -3.76 -7.29 -6.75
N THR A 232 -4.13 -7.75 -7.95
CA THR A 232 -3.36 -7.51 -9.17
C THR A 232 -3.28 -6.01 -9.50
N LEU A 233 -4.40 -5.29 -9.44
CA LEU A 233 -4.44 -3.83 -9.67
C LEU A 233 -3.57 -3.07 -8.66
N VAL A 234 -3.70 -3.40 -7.37
CA VAL A 234 -2.89 -2.80 -6.30
C VAL A 234 -1.41 -3.08 -6.53
N CYS A 235 -1.04 -4.33 -6.82
CA CYS A 235 0.34 -4.72 -7.09
C CYS A 235 0.90 -4.02 -8.32
N MET A 236 0.13 -3.84 -9.39
CA MET A 236 0.55 -3.07 -10.55
C MET A 236 0.80 -1.60 -10.18
N ALA A 237 -0.12 -0.98 -9.43
CA ALA A 237 0.02 0.40 -8.99
C ALA A 237 1.26 0.59 -8.09
N CYS A 238 1.47 -0.32 -7.12
CA CYS A 238 2.65 -0.33 -6.26
C CYS A 238 3.94 -0.55 -7.08
N GLY A 239 3.91 -1.45 -8.07
CA GLY A 239 5.04 -1.74 -8.94
C GLY A 239 5.47 -0.51 -9.75
N ALA A 240 4.50 0.16 -10.38
CA ALA A 240 4.73 1.40 -11.11
C ALA A 240 5.23 2.53 -10.18
N ALA A 241 4.60 2.72 -9.01
CA ALA A 241 5.00 3.74 -8.03
C ALA A 241 6.40 3.49 -7.46
N SER A 242 6.81 2.23 -7.27
CA SER A 242 8.10 1.87 -6.67
C SER A 242 9.33 2.29 -7.49
N ARG A 243 9.14 2.85 -8.69
CA ARG A 243 10.22 3.40 -9.51
C ARG A 243 10.76 4.72 -9.01
N THR A 244 9.92 5.53 -8.38
CA THR A 244 10.33 6.83 -7.86
C THR A 244 10.62 6.72 -6.36
N PRO A 245 11.54 7.54 -5.80
CA PRO A 245 11.79 7.57 -4.37
C PRO A 245 10.52 7.97 -3.57
N VAL A 246 9.71 8.86 -4.13
CA VAL A 246 8.40 9.26 -3.55
C VAL A 246 7.43 8.08 -3.57
N GLY A 247 7.28 7.39 -4.70
CA GLY A 247 6.33 6.29 -4.80
C GLY A 247 6.70 5.08 -3.95
N ARG A 248 8.00 4.75 -3.77
CA ARG A 248 8.42 3.72 -2.80
C ARG A 248 7.99 4.04 -1.37
N ARG A 249 8.14 5.30 -0.95
CA ARG A 249 7.74 5.75 0.38
C ARG A 249 6.22 5.79 0.51
N ALA A 250 5.50 6.21 -0.54
CA ALA A 250 4.04 6.20 -0.54
C ALA A 250 3.50 4.77 -0.41
N VAL A 251 4.09 3.82 -1.15
CA VAL A 251 3.76 2.39 -0.99
C VAL A 251 4.03 1.94 0.45
N ALA A 252 5.18 2.29 1.04
CA ALA A 252 5.48 1.94 2.44
C ALA A 252 4.45 2.51 3.43
N LEU A 253 3.96 3.73 3.21
CA LEU A 253 2.89 4.33 4.02
C LEU A 253 1.53 3.65 3.81
N LEU A 254 1.28 3.08 2.63
CA LEU A 254 0.06 2.35 2.32
C LEU A 254 0.10 0.89 2.77
N VAL A 255 1.26 0.30 3.07
CA VAL A 255 1.38 -1.11 3.50
C VAL A 255 0.44 -1.46 4.65
N PRO A 256 0.30 -0.68 5.74
CA PRO A 256 -0.65 -1.02 6.82
C PRO A 256 -2.10 -1.11 6.32
N LEU A 257 -2.52 -0.19 5.45
CA LEU A 257 -3.85 -0.20 4.84
C LEU A 257 -4.05 -1.46 4.00
N LEU A 258 -3.08 -1.76 3.14
CA LEU A 258 -3.13 -2.93 2.27
C LEU A 258 -3.10 -4.23 3.08
N LEU A 259 -2.31 -4.31 4.15
CA LEU A 259 -2.27 -5.48 5.03
C LEU A 259 -3.62 -5.71 5.74
N VAL A 260 -4.32 -4.65 6.14
CA VAL A 260 -5.64 -4.80 6.77
C VAL A 260 -6.69 -5.20 5.74
N VAL A 261 -6.71 -4.54 4.59
CA VAL A 261 -7.69 -4.81 3.53
C VAL A 261 -7.50 -6.19 2.89
N TYR A 262 -6.25 -6.64 2.71
CA TYR A 262 -5.93 -7.87 1.97
C TYR A 262 -5.40 -9.01 2.85
N GLY A 263 -4.80 -8.70 3.99
CA GLY A 263 -4.19 -9.70 4.87
C GLY A 263 -5.12 -10.23 5.96
N GLY A 264 -6.33 -9.69 6.09
CA GLY A 264 -7.24 -9.92 7.22
C GLY A 264 -8.08 -11.20 7.19
N VAL A 265 -8.14 -11.93 6.08
CA VAL A 265 -9.04 -13.09 5.94
C VAL A 265 -8.52 -14.41 6.56
N PRO A 266 -7.20 -14.71 6.65
CA PRO A 266 -6.76 -16.03 7.15
C PRO A 266 -6.91 -16.24 8.67
N TRP A 267 -7.11 -15.19 9.46
CA TRP A 267 -6.97 -15.27 10.93
C TRP A 267 -8.24 -15.71 11.67
N PHE A 268 -9.41 -15.63 11.04
CA PHE A 268 -10.71 -15.87 11.69
C PHE A 268 -11.40 -17.17 11.26
N GLY A 269 -10.63 -18.20 10.89
CA GLY A 269 -11.17 -19.56 10.77
C GLY A 269 -11.44 -20.06 9.36
N THR A 270 -10.75 -19.53 8.34
CA THR A 270 -10.70 -20.24 7.04
C THR A 270 -10.11 -21.62 7.27
N PRO A 271 -10.81 -22.72 6.92
CA PRO A 271 -10.30 -24.07 7.10
C PRO A 271 -8.93 -24.22 6.43
N HIS A 272 -8.07 -25.08 6.99
CA HIS A 272 -6.66 -25.27 6.58
C HIS A 272 -6.44 -25.57 5.07
N ASP A 273 -7.50 -25.79 4.30
CA ASP A 273 -7.46 -26.15 2.89
C ASP A 273 -7.38 -24.95 1.92
N GLU A 274 -7.48 -23.70 2.39
CA GLU A 274 -7.50 -22.50 1.53
C GLU A 274 -6.11 -21.86 1.27
N TRP A 275 -5.01 -22.55 1.56
CA TRP A 275 -3.66 -21.99 1.31
C TRP A 275 -3.35 -21.81 -0.18
N LEU A 276 -3.97 -22.59 -1.06
CA LEU A 276 -3.71 -22.58 -2.49
C LEU A 276 -4.19 -21.28 -3.17
N PRO A 277 -5.45 -20.80 -2.96
CA PRO A 277 -5.88 -19.48 -3.41
C PRO A 277 -4.98 -18.34 -2.93
N VAL A 278 -4.56 -18.36 -1.66
CA VAL A 278 -3.66 -17.36 -1.09
C VAL A 278 -2.31 -17.37 -1.81
N LEU A 279 -1.73 -18.55 -2.04
CA LEU A 279 -0.48 -18.68 -2.77
C LEU A 279 -0.61 -18.15 -4.21
N VAL A 280 -1.70 -18.49 -4.91
CA VAL A 280 -1.98 -17.99 -6.26
C VAL A 280 -2.09 -16.47 -6.26
N GLN A 281 -2.80 -15.89 -5.29
CA GLN A 281 -2.95 -14.44 -5.15
C GLN A 281 -1.60 -13.74 -4.91
N VAL A 282 -0.75 -14.30 -4.04
CA VAL A 282 0.60 -13.80 -3.80
C VAL A 282 1.46 -13.87 -5.06
N LEU A 283 1.42 -14.99 -5.81
CA LEU A 283 2.19 -15.18 -7.03
C LEU A 283 1.74 -14.23 -8.16
N VAL A 284 0.42 -14.10 -8.37
CA VAL A 284 -0.16 -13.17 -9.36
C VAL A 284 0.19 -11.73 -8.98
N GLY A 285 0.00 -11.36 -7.71
CA GLY A 285 0.37 -10.03 -7.21
C GLY A 285 1.86 -9.72 -7.39
N ALA A 286 2.75 -10.66 -7.01
CA ALA A 286 4.20 -10.49 -7.19
C ALA A 286 4.58 -10.34 -8.67
N THR A 287 3.98 -11.14 -9.55
CA THR A 287 4.22 -11.06 -11.00
C THR A 287 3.76 -9.72 -11.56
N ALA A 288 2.54 -9.30 -11.24
CA ALA A 288 1.97 -8.03 -11.66
C ALA A 288 2.81 -6.84 -11.18
N PHE A 289 3.28 -6.88 -9.94
CA PHE A 289 4.20 -5.90 -9.37
C PHE A 289 5.52 -5.81 -10.14
N VAL A 290 6.16 -6.95 -10.41
CA VAL A 290 7.45 -7.00 -11.14
C VAL A 290 7.29 -6.52 -12.58
N VAL A 291 6.23 -6.94 -13.27
CA VAL A 291 5.93 -6.51 -14.64
C VAL A 291 5.68 -5.01 -14.68
N ALA A 292 4.82 -4.48 -13.81
CA ALA A 292 4.55 -3.04 -13.75
C ALA A 292 5.82 -2.23 -13.43
N ARG A 293 6.67 -2.75 -12.53
CA ARG A 293 7.97 -2.16 -12.16
C ARG A 293 9.02 -2.25 -13.28
N ARG A 294 8.88 -3.10 -14.29
CA ARG A 294 9.80 -3.18 -15.44
C ARG A 294 9.27 -2.53 -16.72
N GLY A 295 7.97 -2.65 -17.02
CA GLY A 295 7.38 -2.31 -18.31
C GLY A 295 7.07 -0.83 -18.56
N PHE A 296 6.61 -0.09 -17.56
CA PHE A 296 6.34 1.35 -17.71
C PHE A 296 7.64 2.17 -17.84
N ARG A 297 7.73 3.14 -18.76
CA ARG A 297 8.77 4.17 -18.69
C ARG A 297 8.33 5.21 -17.65
N PRO A 298 9.21 5.72 -16.78
CA PRO A 298 8.84 6.75 -15.81
C PRO A 298 8.22 7.95 -16.55
N TYR A 299 6.98 8.29 -16.20
CA TYR A 299 6.32 9.51 -16.69
C TYR A 299 7.15 10.69 -16.20
N GLY A 300 7.72 11.47 -17.13
CA GLY A 300 8.49 12.67 -16.80
C GLY A 300 9.88 12.39 -16.23
N SER A 301 10.82 11.92 -17.06
CA SER A 301 12.24 12.24 -16.85
C SER A 301 12.59 13.64 -17.35
N GLY A 302 11.59 14.44 -17.74
CA GLY A 302 11.74 15.89 -17.85
C GLY A 302 12.06 16.38 -16.45
N THR A 303 13.35 16.49 -16.17
CA THR A 303 13.89 17.31 -15.09
C THR A 303 13.06 18.59 -15.07
N VAL A 304 12.29 18.79 -14.01
CA VAL A 304 11.87 20.13 -13.63
C VAL A 304 13.19 20.86 -13.45
N SER A 305 13.61 21.55 -14.50
CA SER A 305 14.73 22.44 -14.48
C SER A 305 14.47 23.37 -13.31
N SER A 306 15.38 23.32 -12.34
CA SER A 306 15.56 24.40 -11.38
C SER A 306 15.36 25.71 -12.13
N PRO A 307 14.47 26.63 -11.71
CA PRO A 307 14.38 27.92 -12.35
C PRO A 307 15.79 28.52 -12.37
N GLU A 308 16.35 28.74 -13.56
CA GLU A 308 17.57 29.49 -13.70
C GLU A 308 17.35 30.84 -13.02
N PRO A 309 18.21 31.25 -12.08
CA PRO A 309 18.12 32.59 -11.53
C PRO A 309 18.32 33.56 -12.69
N LEU A 310 17.28 34.33 -12.99
CA LEU A 310 17.36 35.46 -13.91
C LEU A 310 18.44 36.40 -13.36
N ALA A 311 19.58 36.43 -14.05
CA ALA A 311 20.63 37.42 -13.89
C ALA A 311 20.26 38.71 -14.61
#